data_AF-A0A370BMC3-F1
#
_entry.id   AF-A0A370BMC3-F1
#
_cell.length_a   1.000
_cell.length_b   1.000
_cell.length_c   1.000
_cell.angle_alpha   90.00
_cell.angle_beta   90.00
_cell.angle_gamma   90.00
#
_symmetry.space_group_name_H-M   'P 1'
#
loop_
_entity.id
_entity.type
_entity.pdbx_description
1 polymer ?
#
loop_
_entity_poly.entity_id
_entity_poly.type
_entity_poly.pdbx_seq_one_letter_code
_entity_poly.pdbx_strand_id
1 'polypeptide(L)'
;MALHERRSPTFLRRLLGETTQITSIPPPDLFKTLSFELNDASPTQGSKNDIPTIGECAVHLELLEVFRNLRIQVIQSKELDHVWIRAAEKQLEGDGNNGTLILPPVDILMVWHAFLLNPSDYKEFCTRHQLDRIQEVPFPWPVIHGCIDPTNWSLTLPSANKQWLESTANITTDPLISLTDTISKIQSTPNQTNQRTIPSISPENEALLHNVLRQTNFIDQMHDCLWILYPDAEEILESARKRYNNFVELFRLHPGVMLVPTLDIDLVWHTHLCSAARYRNSMMKRVGRFINHDDKLGKRTLYDGFERTKELYEELESRGGA
;
A
#
# COMPACT_ATOMS: atom_id res chain seq x y z
N MET A 1 -20.65 -25.13 9.00
CA MET A 1 -21.27 -23.90 9.55
C MET A 1 -20.19 -23.09 10.26
N ALA A 2 -19.23 -22.59 9.49
CA ALA A 2 -17.86 -22.39 9.95
C ALA A 2 -17.30 -21.07 9.41
N LEU A 3 -16.50 -20.39 10.24
CA LEU A 3 -15.73 -19.16 9.98
C LEU A 3 -16.52 -17.87 9.65
N HIS A 4 -17.65 -17.94 8.96
CA HIS A 4 -18.37 -16.73 8.53
C HIS A 4 -19.14 -16.03 9.67
N GLU A 5 -19.63 -16.78 10.66
CA GLU A 5 -20.34 -16.21 11.83
C GLU A 5 -19.42 -15.51 12.83
N ARG A 6 -18.11 -15.83 12.84
CA ARG A 6 -17.14 -15.16 13.71
C ARG A 6 -16.72 -13.76 13.24
N ARG A 7 -17.29 -13.30 12.12
CA ARG A 7 -16.79 -12.17 11.32
C ARG A 7 -17.85 -11.11 11.05
N SER A 8 -19.05 -11.20 11.64
CA SER A 8 -20.00 -10.09 11.56
C SER A 8 -19.61 -9.00 12.58
N PRO A 9 -19.81 -7.70 12.27
CA PRO A 9 -19.66 -6.62 13.25
C PRO A 9 -20.46 -6.92 14.53
N THR A 10 -21.60 -7.58 14.40
CA THR A 10 -22.45 -8.06 15.50
C THR A 10 -21.77 -9.12 16.37
N PHE A 11 -20.96 -10.01 15.79
CA PHE A 11 -20.20 -11.03 16.52
C PHE A 11 -18.99 -10.42 17.23
N LEU A 12 -18.26 -9.52 16.58
CA LEU A 12 -17.14 -8.79 17.19
C LEU A 12 -17.62 -7.90 18.36
N ARG A 13 -18.77 -7.24 18.20
CA ARG A 13 -19.43 -6.47 19.27
C ARG A 13 -19.84 -7.33 20.47
N ARG A 14 -20.17 -8.61 20.22
CA ARG A 14 -20.50 -9.59 21.26
C ARG A 14 -19.25 -10.17 21.95
N LEU A 15 -18.13 -10.29 21.23
CA LEU A 15 -16.86 -10.79 21.75
C LEU A 15 -16.16 -9.79 22.68
N LEU A 16 -16.31 -8.48 22.40
CA LEU A 16 -15.68 -7.40 23.15
C LEU A 16 -16.37 -7.06 24.49
N GLY A 17 -17.49 -7.71 24.83
CA GLY A 17 -18.24 -7.48 26.05
C GLY A 17 -18.89 -6.08 26.05
N GLU A 18 -20.22 -6.04 25.96
CA GLU A 18 -20.99 -4.79 26.09
C GLU A 18 -20.79 -4.17 27.49
N THR A 19 -19.78 -3.31 27.63
CA THR A 19 -19.68 -2.35 28.74
C THR A 19 -18.93 -1.06 28.41
N THR A 20 -18.48 -0.86 27.17
CA THR A 20 -17.93 0.43 26.72
C THR A 20 -18.63 0.86 25.43
N GLN A 21 -19.07 2.11 25.40
CA GLN A 21 -19.69 2.74 24.23
C GLN A 21 -18.68 2.80 23.07
N ILE A 22 -18.56 1.74 22.27
CA ILE A 22 -17.87 1.80 20.99
C ILE A 22 -18.79 2.54 20.02
N THR A 23 -18.47 3.81 19.75
CA THR A 23 -19.31 4.72 18.95
C THR A 23 -19.01 4.70 17.45
N SER A 24 -17.87 4.14 17.01
CA SER A 24 -17.52 3.97 15.58
C SER A 24 -16.28 3.06 15.43
N ILE A 25 -16.28 2.19 14.41
CA ILE A 25 -15.14 1.34 14.02
C ILE A 25 -14.80 1.69 12.56
N PRO A 26 -13.54 2.04 12.22
CA PRO A 26 -12.42 2.24 13.13
C PRO A 26 -12.63 3.41 14.11
N PRO A 27 -11.91 3.45 15.25
CA PRO A 27 -11.91 4.60 16.16
C PRO A 27 -11.48 5.89 15.42
N PRO A 28 -12.31 6.96 15.40
CA PRO A 28 -12.00 8.20 14.66
C PRO A 28 -10.70 8.87 15.11
N ASP A 29 -10.31 8.63 16.36
CA ASP A 29 -9.12 9.18 16.99
C ASP A 29 -7.81 8.75 16.29
N LEU A 30 -7.81 7.57 15.65
CA LEU A 30 -6.68 7.07 14.85
C LEU A 30 -6.24 8.07 13.77
N PHE A 31 -7.20 8.79 13.20
CA PHE A 31 -7.00 9.64 12.04
C PHE A 31 -6.68 11.10 12.40
N LYS A 32 -6.64 11.45 13.70
CA LYS A 32 -6.31 12.81 14.17
C LYS A 32 -4.97 13.32 13.67
N THR A 33 -4.01 12.43 13.43
CA THR A 33 -2.67 12.80 12.95
C THR A 33 -2.66 13.23 11.47
N LEU A 34 -3.68 12.87 10.68
CA LEU A 34 -3.79 13.25 9.26
C LEU A 34 -4.13 14.73 9.06
N SER A 35 -4.85 15.35 10.00
CA SER A 35 -5.32 16.74 9.88
C SER A 35 -4.28 17.79 10.29
N PHE A 36 -3.24 17.40 11.03
CA PHE A 36 -2.11 18.29 11.35
C PHE A 36 -1.24 18.60 10.12
N GLU A 37 -1.17 17.71 9.12
CA GLU A 37 -0.28 17.89 7.96
C GLU A 37 -0.85 18.81 6.87
N LEU A 38 -2.19 18.95 6.77
CA LEU A 38 -2.82 19.87 5.81
C LEU A 38 -2.53 21.35 6.11
N ASN A 39 -2.18 21.67 7.36
CA ASN A 39 -2.00 23.05 7.82
C ASN A 39 -0.53 23.49 7.97
N ASP A 40 0.45 22.60 7.82
CA ASP A 40 1.86 22.90 8.15
C ASP A 40 2.82 22.66 6.98
N ALA A 41 2.46 23.14 5.79
CA ALA A 41 3.32 23.17 4.59
C ALA A 41 4.45 24.24 4.70
N SER A 42 5.05 24.40 5.87
CA SER A 42 6.20 25.30 6.10
C SER A 42 7.51 24.49 6.11
N PRO A 43 8.52 24.82 5.28
CA PRO A 43 9.75 24.02 5.15
C PRO A 43 10.75 24.16 6.32
N THR A 44 10.34 24.66 7.50
CA THR A 44 11.28 25.11 8.56
C THR A 44 11.08 24.49 9.94
N GLN A 45 10.57 23.25 10.05
CA GLN A 45 10.74 22.46 11.27
C GLN A 45 11.48 21.16 11.00
N GLY A 46 12.80 21.19 11.23
CA GLY A 46 13.59 19.98 11.32
C GLY A 46 13.16 19.11 12.51
N SER A 47 13.16 17.79 12.27
CA SER A 47 13.40 16.71 13.25
C SER A 47 12.25 15.91 13.89
N LYS A 48 10.96 16.03 13.53
CA LYS A 48 9.92 15.21 14.22
C LYS A 48 9.30 14.03 13.48
N ASN A 49 9.10 14.04 12.16
CA ASN A 49 8.35 12.95 11.50
C ASN A 49 9.14 12.27 10.35
N ASP A 50 10.24 11.59 10.70
CA ASP A 50 11.02 10.77 9.74
C ASP A 50 10.43 9.35 9.53
N ILE A 51 9.36 8.99 10.24
CA ILE A 51 8.65 7.71 10.15
C ILE A 51 7.15 7.97 10.00
N PRO A 52 6.38 7.01 9.43
CA PRO A 52 4.94 7.18 9.25
C PRO A 52 4.20 7.47 10.56
N THR A 53 3.11 8.22 10.46
CA THR A 53 2.20 8.49 11.59
C THR A 53 1.26 7.31 11.86
N ILE A 54 0.60 7.33 13.03
CA ILE A 54 -0.47 6.36 13.34
C ILE A 54 -1.57 6.44 12.29
N GLY A 55 -1.97 7.66 11.90
CA GLY A 55 -3.02 7.89 10.92
C GLY A 55 -2.66 7.33 9.54
N GLU A 56 -1.43 7.54 9.07
CA GLU A 56 -0.98 6.95 7.80
C GLU A 56 -1.01 5.41 7.86
N CYS A 57 -0.58 4.80 8.96
CA CYS A 57 -0.64 3.35 9.14
C CYS A 57 -2.09 2.84 9.23
N ALA A 58 -2.98 3.59 9.86
CA ALA A 58 -4.40 3.27 9.95
C ALA A 58 -5.07 3.33 8.56
N VAL A 59 -4.83 4.37 7.77
CA VAL A 59 -5.34 4.45 6.39
C VAL A 59 -4.76 3.34 5.52
N HIS A 60 -3.50 2.97 5.75
CA HIS A 60 -2.93 1.84 5.04
C HIS A 60 -3.69 0.54 5.35
N LEU A 61 -4.06 0.29 6.61
CA LEU A 61 -4.93 -0.85 6.96
C LEU A 61 -6.30 -0.78 6.25
N GLU A 62 -6.95 0.39 6.17
CA GLU A 62 -8.19 0.56 5.40
C GLU A 62 -7.99 0.22 3.92
N LEU A 63 -6.88 0.70 3.34
CA LEU A 63 -6.56 0.49 1.93
C LEU A 63 -6.29 -0.99 1.62
N LEU A 64 -5.68 -1.74 2.54
CA LEU A 64 -5.47 -3.18 2.38
C LEU A 64 -6.82 -3.93 2.35
N GLU A 65 -7.82 -3.51 3.14
CA GLU A 65 -9.19 -4.06 3.07
C GLU A 65 -9.87 -3.72 1.74
N VAL A 66 -9.68 -2.50 1.23
CA VAL A 66 -10.17 -2.09 -0.10
C VAL A 66 -9.57 -2.97 -1.21
N PHE A 67 -8.24 -3.19 -1.20
CA PHE A 67 -7.57 -4.05 -2.18
C PHE A 67 -8.04 -5.51 -2.08
N ARG A 68 -8.25 -5.99 -0.86
CA ARG A 68 -8.81 -7.32 -0.62
C ARG A 68 -10.23 -7.45 -1.19
N ASN A 69 -11.08 -6.44 -0.97
CA ASN A 69 -12.44 -6.41 -1.51
C ASN A 69 -12.45 -6.36 -3.03
N LEU A 70 -11.60 -5.52 -3.65
CA LEU A 70 -11.43 -5.49 -5.10
C LEU A 70 -11.01 -6.88 -5.62
N ARG A 71 -10.02 -7.52 -4.98
CA ARG A 71 -9.58 -8.87 -5.33
C ARG A 71 -10.73 -9.89 -5.22
N ILE A 72 -11.57 -9.83 -4.20
CA ILE A 72 -12.72 -10.72 -4.05
C ILE A 72 -13.74 -10.47 -5.18
N GLN A 73 -14.06 -9.21 -5.48
CA GLN A 73 -14.97 -8.82 -6.56
C GLN A 73 -14.44 -9.29 -7.93
N VAL A 74 -13.13 -9.17 -8.14
CA VAL A 74 -12.40 -9.66 -9.32
C VAL A 74 -12.39 -11.18 -9.39
N ILE A 75 -12.11 -11.92 -8.31
CA ILE A 75 -12.07 -13.40 -8.34
C ILE A 75 -13.48 -13.99 -8.51
N GLN A 76 -14.51 -13.29 -8.02
CA GLN A 76 -15.91 -13.65 -8.22
C GLN A 76 -16.43 -13.28 -9.62
N SER A 77 -15.80 -12.30 -10.28
CA SER A 77 -16.04 -11.93 -11.67
C SER A 77 -15.10 -12.74 -12.55
N LYS A 78 -15.58 -13.83 -13.16
CA LYS A 78 -14.72 -14.65 -14.03
C LYS A 78 -14.06 -13.77 -15.12
N GLU A 79 -12.73 -13.75 -15.08
CA GLU A 79 -11.74 -13.23 -16.06
C GLU A 79 -11.02 -11.91 -15.71
N LEU A 80 -9.68 -11.92 -15.82
CA LEU A 80 -8.84 -10.71 -15.82
C LEU A 80 -7.48 -10.96 -16.50
N ASP A 81 -7.18 -10.18 -17.54
CA ASP A 81 -5.91 -10.15 -18.30
C ASP A 81 -5.36 -8.70 -18.48
N HIS A 82 -4.08 -8.61 -18.86
CA HIS A 82 -3.05 -7.55 -18.68
C HIS A 82 -3.19 -6.13 -19.32
N VAL A 83 -4.32 -5.42 -19.20
CA VAL A 83 -4.55 -4.14 -19.92
C VAL A 83 -3.98 -2.87 -19.25
N TRP A 84 -3.67 -2.93 -17.96
CA TRP A 84 -3.75 -1.75 -17.09
C TRP A 84 -2.54 -0.83 -17.05
N ILE A 85 -1.36 -1.34 -17.40
CA ILE A 85 -0.10 -0.61 -17.25
C ILE A 85 0.03 0.50 -18.31
N ARG A 86 -0.63 0.36 -19.47
CA ARG A 86 -0.63 1.39 -20.53
C ARG A 86 -1.51 2.60 -20.23
N ALA A 87 -2.46 2.48 -19.29
CA ALA A 87 -3.37 3.57 -18.93
C ALA A 87 -2.73 4.55 -17.93
N ALA A 88 -1.92 4.05 -17.00
CA ALA A 88 -1.27 4.86 -15.96
C ALA A 88 -0.19 5.82 -16.53
N GLU A 89 0.49 5.45 -17.62
CA GLU A 89 1.60 6.23 -18.20
C GLU A 89 1.13 7.51 -18.91
N LYS A 90 -0.04 7.47 -19.58
CA LYS A 90 -0.60 8.61 -20.32
C LYS A 90 -1.05 9.77 -19.40
N GLN A 91 -1.21 9.53 -18.10
CA GLN A 91 -1.73 10.49 -17.13
C GLN A 91 -0.65 11.48 -16.63
N LEU A 92 0.62 11.09 -16.64
CA LEU A 92 1.71 11.87 -16.03
C LEU A 92 2.40 12.85 -16.99
N GLU A 93 2.11 12.78 -18.29
CA GLU A 93 2.71 13.64 -19.32
C GLU A 93 2.03 15.03 -19.44
N GLY A 94 0.93 15.29 -18.70
CA GLY A 94 0.01 16.40 -19.00
C GLY A 94 0.02 17.65 -18.12
N ASP A 95 0.39 17.61 -16.84
CA ASP A 95 0.14 18.76 -15.94
C ASP A 95 1.42 19.40 -15.35
N GLY A 96 1.88 20.41 -16.08
CA GLY A 96 2.62 21.52 -15.50
C GLY A 96 1.65 22.41 -14.71
N ASN A 97 1.74 22.32 -13.38
CA ASN A 97 1.23 23.29 -12.40
C ASN A 97 -0.27 23.19 -12.00
N ASN A 98 -0.57 22.34 -11.01
CA ASN A 98 -1.34 22.72 -9.81
C ASN A 98 -1.25 21.62 -8.75
N GLY A 99 -0.98 22.02 -7.50
CA GLY A 99 -0.70 21.14 -6.35
C GLY A 99 -1.87 20.34 -5.79
N THR A 100 -2.80 19.87 -6.64
CA THR A 100 -3.90 18.99 -6.22
C THR A 100 -3.59 17.58 -6.69
N LEU A 101 -3.29 16.67 -5.76
CA LEU A 101 -2.98 15.30 -6.14
C LEU A 101 -4.24 14.58 -6.64
N ILE A 102 -4.23 14.17 -7.90
CA ILE A 102 -5.31 13.40 -8.52
C ILE A 102 -5.21 11.95 -8.01
N LEU A 103 -6.17 11.52 -7.20
CA LEU A 103 -6.30 10.14 -6.74
C LEU A 103 -6.72 9.23 -7.91
N PRO A 104 -5.96 8.17 -8.25
CA PRO A 104 -6.31 7.24 -9.32
C PRO A 104 -7.39 6.22 -8.88
N PRO A 105 -8.04 5.51 -9.83
CA PRO A 105 -8.93 4.38 -9.56
C PRO A 105 -8.28 3.29 -8.70
N VAL A 106 -9.10 2.48 -8.00
CA VAL A 106 -8.64 1.53 -6.97
C VAL A 106 -7.67 0.46 -7.48
N ASP A 107 -7.86 -0.01 -8.70
CA ASP A 107 -6.98 -0.97 -9.39
C ASP A 107 -5.62 -0.36 -9.75
N ILE A 108 -5.62 0.89 -10.26
CA ILE A 108 -4.38 1.65 -10.52
C ILE A 108 -3.68 1.99 -9.20
N LEU A 109 -4.43 2.34 -8.16
CA LEU A 109 -3.91 2.60 -6.82
C LEU A 109 -3.23 1.36 -6.22
N MET A 110 -3.79 0.16 -6.45
CA MET A 110 -3.18 -1.11 -6.03
C MET A 110 -1.86 -1.39 -6.76
N VAL A 111 -1.79 -1.15 -8.08
CA VAL A 111 -0.55 -1.31 -8.85
C VAL A 111 0.50 -0.30 -8.39
N TRP A 112 0.12 0.96 -8.19
CA TRP A 112 1.04 2.00 -7.70
C TRP A 112 1.58 1.66 -6.31
N HIS A 113 0.71 1.27 -5.38
CA HIS A 113 1.08 0.78 -4.06
C HIS A 113 2.10 -0.37 -4.14
N ALA A 114 1.78 -1.46 -4.86
CA ALA A 114 2.67 -2.60 -5.00
C ALA A 114 4.03 -2.24 -5.61
N PHE A 115 4.06 -1.24 -6.49
CA PHE A 115 5.30 -0.78 -7.09
C PHE A 115 6.17 0.02 -6.12
N LEU A 116 5.58 0.90 -5.31
CA LEU A 116 6.30 1.65 -4.26
C LEU A 116 6.96 0.74 -3.23
N LEU A 117 6.37 -0.44 -2.99
CA LEU A 117 6.94 -1.46 -2.10
C LEU A 117 8.16 -2.18 -2.70
N ASN A 118 8.46 -1.97 -3.98
CA ASN A 118 9.66 -2.44 -4.66
C ASN A 118 10.53 -1.24 -5.04
N PRO A 119 11.17 -0.56 -4.07
CA PRO A 119 11.62 0.82 -4.27
C PRO A 119 12.83 0.95 -5.20
N SER A 120 13.63 -0.11 -5.37
CA SER A 120 14.67 -0.15 -6.40
C SER A 120 14.08 -0.25 -7.81
N ASP A 121 13.11 -1.15 -8.01
CA ASP A 121 12.42 -1.32 -9.29
C ASP A 121 11.65 -0.04 -9.66
N TYR A 122 10.96 0.58 -8.69
CA TYR A 122 10.26 1.85 -8.85
C TYR A 122 11.19 2.98 -9.31
N LYS A 123 12.34 3.13 -8.63
CA LYS A 123 13.32 4.14 -8.97
C LYS A 123 13.91 3.92 -10.37
N GLU A 124 14.24 2.68 -10.70
CA GLU A 124 14.79 2.32 -12.01
C GLU A 124 13.81 2.64 -13.12
N PHE A 125 12.53 2.28 -12.94
CA PHE A 125 11.47 2.60 -13.89
C PHE A 125 11.27 4.12 -14.02
N CYS A 126 11.16 4.86 -12.92
CA CYS A 126 11.00 6.30 -13.00
C CYS A 126 12.19 6.97 -13.70
N THR A 127 13.41 6.49 -13.47
CA THR A 127 14.63 6.99 -14.15
C THR A 127 14.58 6.70 -15.65
N ARG A 128 14.21 5.46 -16.04
CA ARG A 128 14.11 5.04 -17.44
C ARG A 128 13.09 5.87 -18.22
N HIS A 129 11.96 6.18 -17.59
CA HIS A 129 10.84 6.90 -18.21
C HIS A 129 10.85 8.41 -17.92
N GLN A 130 11.92 8.95 -17.30
CA GLN A 130 12.05 10.39 -16.98
C GLN A 130 10.91 10.92 -16.09
N LEU A 131 10.41 10.09 -15.17
CA LEU A 131 9.35 10.39 -14.22
C LEU A 131 9.94 10.91 -12.91
N ASP A 132 10.63 12.05 -12.96
CA ASP A 132 11.30 12.59 -11.76
C ASP A 132 10.29 13.14 -10.74
N ARG A 133 9.20 13.74 -11.22
CA ARG A 133 8.20 14.39 -10.36
C ARG A 133 7.42 13.41 -9.48
N ILE A 134 7.08 12.23 -10.00
CA ILE A 134 6.24 11.25 -9.27
C ILE A 134 7.00 10.61 -8.10
N GLN A 135 8.34 10.64 -8.10
CA GLN A 135 9.16 10.16 -6.99
C GLN A 135 9.09 11.07 -5.75
N GLU A 136 8.78 12.35 -5.97
CA GLU A 136 8.64 13.37 -4.91
C GLU A 136 7.22 13.49 -4.37
N VAL A 137 6.25 12.85 -5.02
CA VAL A 137 4.85 12.86 -4.60
C VAL A 137 4.66 11.91 -3.41
N PRO A 138 4.22 12.40 -2.24
CA PRO A 138 3.85 11.52 -1.13
C PRO A 138 2.56 10.77 -1.46
N PHE A 139 2.40 9.60 -0.86
CA PHE A 139 1.15 8.86 -0.97
C PHE A 139 0.00 9.63 -0.31
N PRO A 140 -1.16 9.79 -0.96
CA PRO A 140 -2.22 10.69 -0.49
C PRO A 140 -3.11 10.08 0.59
N TRP A 141 -2.53 9.70 1.74
CA TRP A 141 -3.28 9.08 2.83
C TRP A 141 -4.54 9.86 3.25
N PRO A 142 -4.52 11.21 3.42
CA PRO A 142 -5.74 11.93 3.81
C PRO A 142 -6.85 11.87 2.74
N VAL A 143 -6.48 11.91 1.46
CA VAL A 143 -7.45 11.84 0.36
C VAL A 143 -8.03 10.43 0.25
N ILE A 144 -7.18 9.40 0.39
CA ILE A 144 -7.59 8.00 0.38
C ILE A 144 -8.59 7.73 1.50
N HIS A 145 -8.28 8.13 2.74
CA HIS A 145 -9.17 7.98 3.89
C HIS A 145 -10.55 8.59 3.62
N GLY A 146 -10.59 9.82 3.11
CA GLY A 146 -11.84 10.51 2.79
C GLY A 146 -12.66 9.86 1.67
N CYS A 147 -12.09 8.92 0.91
CA CYS A 147 -12.74 8.20 -0.18
C CYS A 147 -13.20 6.79 0.21
N ILE A 148 -12.82 6.28 1.38
CA ILE A 148 -13.14 4.93 1.82
C ILE A 148 -14.40 4.94 2.68
N ASP A 149 -15.35 4.05 2.37
CA ASP A 149 -16.48 3.76 3.24
C ASP A 149 -16.04 2.76 4.34
N PRO A 150 -16.06 3.15 5.62
CA PRO A 150 -15.56 2.30 6.71
C PRO A 150 -16.49 1.11 7.04
N THR A 151 -17.69 1.05 6.45
CA THR A 151 -18.66 -0.03 6.72
C THR A 151 -18.52 -1.20 5.75
N ASN A 152 -18.03 -0.94 4.55
CA ASN A 152 -17.96 -1.92 3.47
C ASN A 152 -16.64 -1.92 2.70
N TRP A 153 -15.68 -1.06 3.07
CA TRP A 153 -14.38 -0.90 2.44
C TRP A 153 -14.45 -0.71 0.92
N SER A 154 -15.46 0.02 0.45
CA SER A 154 -15.52 0.50 -0.92
C SER A 154 -14.81 1.85 -1.04
N LEU A 155 -14.12 2.06 -2.17
CA LEU A 155 -13.45 3.32 -2.48
C LEU A 155 -14.25 4.07 -3.54
N THR A 156 -14.70 5.29 -3.22
CA THR A 156 -15.43 6.17 -4.15
C THR A 156 -14.58 7.40 -4.45
N LEU A 157 -14.24 7.59 -5.73
CA LEU A 157 -13.47 8.75 -6.16
C LEU A 157 -14.29 10.05 -6.03
N PRO A 158 -13.66 11.18 -5.65
CA PRO A 158 -14.31 12.49 -5.72
C PRO A 158 -14.77 12.79 -7.15
N SER A 159 -15.89 13.49 -7.29
CA SER A 159 -16.50 13.78 -8.61
C SER A 159 -15.54 14.50 -9.56
N ALA A 160 -14.73 15.43 -9.05
CA ALA A 160 -13.73 16.14 -9.83
C ALA A 160 -12.64 15.19 -10.38
N ASN A 161 -12.15 14.26 -9.55
CA ASN A 161 -11.17 13.26 -9.95
C ASN A 161 -11.75 12.33 -11.01
N LYS A 162 -12.97 11.83 -10.78
CA LYS A 162 -13.68 10.97 -11.73
C LYS A 162 -13.86 11.66 -13.09
N GLN A 163 -14.35 12.90 -13.09
CA GLN A 163 -14.55 13.67 -14.31
C GLN A 163 -13.24 13.88 -15.05
N TRP A 164 -12.16 14.25 -14.35
CA TRP A 164 -10.86 14.46 -14.97
C TRP A 164 -10.30 13.17 -15.58
N LEU A 165 -10.40 12.04 -14.87
CA LEU A 165 -9.93 10.74 -15.37
C LEU A 165 -10.66 10.32 -16.65
N GLU A 166 -11.99 10.45 -16.67
CA GLU A 166 -12.81 10.02 -17.81
C GLU A 166 -12.69 10.98 -19.00
N SER A 167 -12.73 12.29 -18.76
CA SER A 167 -12.78 13.30 -19.81
C SER A 167 -11.41 13.69 -20.37
N THR A 168 -10.38 13.72 -19.51
CA THR A 168 -9.06 14.26 -19.85
C THR A 168 -8.04 13.15 -20.03
N ALA A 169 -7.97 12.18 -19.11
CA ALA A 169 -7.03 11.07 -19.20
C ALA A 169 -7.53 9.89 -20.05
N ASN A 170 -8.84 9.84 -20.35
CA ASN A 170 -9.50 8.70 -21.01
C ASN A 170 -9.21 7.37 -20.28
N ILE A 171 -9.24 7.42 -18.95
CA ILE A 171 -9.10 6.28 -18.05
C ILE A 171 -10.47 5.98 -17.47
N THR A 172 -10.92 4.73 -17.61
CA THR A 172 -12.16 4.27 -16.98
C THR A 172 -11.97 4.19 -15.47
N THR A 173 -12.95 4.69 -14.72
CA THR A 173 -12.93 4.67 -13.26
C THR A 173 -13.56 3.43 -12.64
N ASP A 174 -14.24 2.63 -13.46
CA ASP A 174 -14.77 1.32 -13.07
C ASP A 174 -13.79 0.22 -13.54
N PRO A 175 -13.16 -0.51 -12.60
CA PRO A 175 -12.24 -1.60 -12.91
C PRO A 175 -12.89 -2.72 -13.73
N LEU A 176 -14.19 -2.97 -13.56
CA LEU A 176 -14.92 -4.06 -14.20
C LEU A 176 -15.37 -3.72 -15.62
N ILE A 177 -15.68 -2.45 -15.90
CA ILE A 177 -16.08 -2.00 -17.24
C ILE A 177 -14.90 -2.10 -18.22
N SER A 178 -13.68 -1.71 -17.81
CA SER A 178 -12.48 -1.84 -18.65
C SER A 178 -12.22 -3.28 -19.11
N LEU A 179 -12.50 -4.24 -18.22
CA LEU A 179 -12.34 -5.67 -18.49
C LEU A 179 -13.36 -6.14 -19.49
N THR A 180 -14.62 -5.76 -19.27
CA THR A 180 -15.73 -6.08 -20.15
C THR A 180 -15.52 -5.49 -21.55
N ASP A 181 -15.02 -4.26 -21.65
CA ASP A 181 -14.69 -3.60 -22.92
C ASP A 181 -13.53 -4.28 -23.66
N THR A 182 -12.52 -4.73 -22.91
CA THR A 182 -11.39 -5.49 -23.48
C THR A 182 -11.86 -6.84 -24.00
N ILE A 183 -12.64 -7.58 -23.21
CA ILE A 183 -13.23 -8.88 -23.59
C ILE A 183 -14.11 -8.72 -24.81
N SER A 184 -14.96 -7.69 -24.84
CA SER A 184 -15.85 -7.40 -25.97
C SER A 184 -15.06 -7.08 -27.24
N LYS A 185 -13.96 -6.32 -27.13
CA LYS A 185 -13.06 -6.06 -28.27
C LYS A 185 -12.39 -7.34 -28.77
N ILE A 186 -11.93 -8.22 -27.87
CA ILE A 186 -11.33 -9.51 -28.23
C ILE A 186 -12.33 -10.42 -28.94
N GLN A 187 -13.57 -10.49 -28.43
CA GLN A 187 -14.64 -11.34 -28.97
C GLN A 187 -15.23 -10.82 -30.29
N SER A 188 -15.16 -9.51 -30.54
CA SER A 188 -15.67 -8.87 -31.77
C SER A 188 -14.72 -8.98 -32.96
N THR A 189 -13.46 -9.38 -32.75
CA THR A 189 -12.49 -9.60 -33.84
C THR A 189 -12.77 -10.93 -34.56
N PRO A 190 -13.10 -10.94 -35.86
CA PRO A 190 -13.40 -12.18 -36.58
C PRO A 190 -12.16 -13.08 -36.68
N ASN A 191 -12.35 -14.39 -36.46
CA ASN A 191 -11.35 -15.44 -36.63
C ASN A 191 -10.56 -15.28 -37.94
N GLN A 192 -9.32 -14.79 -37.85
CA GLN A 192 -8.28 -15.16 -38.80
C GLN A 192 -7.39 -16.22 -38.15
N THR A 193 -7.60 -17.45 -38.59
CA THR A 193 -6.66 -18.55 -38.46
C THR A 193 -5.32 -18.14 -39.08
N ASN A 194 -4.37 -17.72 -38.23
CA ASN A 194 -2.93 -17.94 -38.38
C ASN A 194 -2.26 -17.47 -37.08
N GLN A 195 -1.70 -18.43 -36.32
CA GLN A 195 -0.83 -18.23 -35.16
C GLN A 195 -1.20 -17.03 -34.27
N ARG A 196 -2.14 -17.25 -33.34
CA ARG A 196 -2.47 -16.33 -32.25
C ARG A 196 -1.23 -16.16 -31.36
N THR A 197 -0.37 -15.20 -31.69
CA THR A 197 0.59 -14.68 -30.72
C THR A 197 -0.25 -13.86 -29.75
N ILE A 198 -0.56 -14.43 -28.58
CA ILE A 198 -0.96 -13.61 -27.43
C ILE A 198 0.11 -12.52 -27.34
N PRO A 199 -0.23 -11.21 -27.35
CA PRO A 199 0.79 -10.18 -27.25
C PRO A 199 1.61 -10.49 -26.00
N SER A 200 2.89 -10.81 -26.19
CA SER A 200 3.78 -11.15 -25.07
C SER A 200 3.74 -9.98 -24.11
N ILE A 201 3.37 -10.25 -22.86
CA ILE A 201 3.44 -9.27 -21.78
C ILE A 201 4.87 -8.73 -21.76
N SER A 202 5.05 -7.41 -21.73
CA SER A 202 6.40 -6.87 -21.62
C SER A 202 7.01 -7.35 -20.31
N PRO A 203 8.34 -7.59 -20.25
CA PRO A 203 9.00 -8.00 -19.01
C PRO A 203 8.71 -7.05 -17.84
N GLU A 204 8.55 -5.74 -18.12
CA GLU A 204 8.17 -4.72 -17.14
C GLU A 204 6.76 -4.93 -16.59
N ASN A 205 5.81 -5.31 -17.46
CA ASN A 205 4.44 -5.59 -17.04
C ASN A 205 4.34 -6.89 -16.24
N GLU A 206 5.15 -7.88 -16.58
CA GLU A 206 5.28 -9.13 -15.83
C GLU A 206 5.85 -8.88 -14.43
N ALA A 207 6.88 -8.02 -14.32
CA ALA A 207 7.43 -7.62 -13.02
C ALA A 207 6.38 -6.93 -12.13
N LEU A 208 5.62 -5.97 -12.68
CA LEU A 208 4.56 -5.28 -11.96
C LEU A 208 3.43 -6.22 -11.52
N LEU A 209 3.03 -7.16 -12.40
CA LEU A 209 2.08 -8.21 -12.04
C LEU A 209 2.59 -9.02 -10.85
N HIS A 210 3.84 -9.48 -10.89
CA HIS A 210 4.42 -10.24 -9.80
C HIS A 210 4.52 -9.45 -8.50
N ASN A 211 4.77 -8.13 -8.56
CA ASN A 211 4.74 -7.26 -7.39
C ASN A 211 3.34 -7.27 -6.76
N VAL A 212 2.28 -7.08 -7.55
CA VAL A 212 0.89 -7.13 -7.06
C VAL A 212 0.54 -8.52 -6.48
N LEU A 213 0.97 -9.60 -7.14
CA LEU A 213 0.70 -10.97 -6.68
C LEU A 213 1.37 -11.26 -5.33
N ARG A 214 2.61 -10.81 -5.12
CA ARG A 214 3.31 -11.00 -3.84
C ARG A 214 2.62 -10.28 -2.68
N GLN A 215 2.00 -9.13 -2.95
CA GLN A 215 1.25 -8.37 -1.93
C GLN A 215 -0.01 -9.09 -1.43
N THR A 216 -0.57 -10.04 -2.19
CA THR A 216 -1.80 -10.73 -1.76
C THR A 216 -1.65 -11.48 -0.45
N ASN A 217 -0.50 -12.10 -0.19
CA ASN A 217 -0.27 -12.84 1.05
C ASN A 217 -0.18 -11.89 2.25
N PHE A 218 0.49 -10.74 2.08
CA PHE A 218 0.56 -9.72 3.11
C PHE A 218 -0.83 -9.16 3.42
N ILE A 219 -1.63 -8.82 2.40
CA ILE A 219 -3.01 -8.35 2.56
C ILE A 219 -3.85 -9.38 3.35
N ASP A 220 -3.76 -10.67 3.01
CA ASP A 220 -4.50 -11.73 3.71
C ASP A 220 -4.05 -11.87 5.18
N GLN A 221 -2.73 -11.80 5.45
CA GLN A 221 -2.19 -11.82 6.81
C GLN A 221 -2.67 -10.62 7.66
N MET A 222 -2.66 -9.42 7.07
CA MET A 222 -3.12 -8.20 7.74
C MET A 222 -4.63 -8.23 8.01
N HIS A 223 -5.42 -8.74 7.06
CA HIS A 223 -6.85 -8.96 7.25
C HIS A 223 -7.14 -9.93 8.39
N ASP A 224 -6.44 -11.07 8.44
CA ASP A 224 -6.64 -12.07 9.51
C ASP A 224 -6.27 -11.52 10.90
N CYS A 225 -5.41 -10.50 10.96
CA CYS A 225 -5.07 -9.79 12.17
C CYS A 225 -6.16 -8.79 12.65
N LEU A 226 -7.04 -8.32 11.77
CA LEU A 226 -8.16 -7.39 12.06
C LEU A 226 -7.78 -6.12 12.86
N TRP A 227 -6.52 -5.68 12.84
CA TRP A 227 -5.99 -4.63 13.74
C TRP A 227 -6.80 -3.34 13.76
N ILE A 228 -7.29 -2.91 12.61
CA ILE A 228 -8.09 -1.68 12.49
C ILE A 228 -9.45 -1.74 13.21
N LEU A 229 -9.92 -2.95 13.54
CA LEU A 229 -11.20 -3.18 14.22
C LEU A 229 -11.07 -3.28 15.74
N TYR A 230 -9.84 -3.30 16.28
CA TYR A 230 -9.61 -3.42 17.71
C TYR A 230 -9.76 -2.06 18.43
N PRO A 231 -10.34 -2.04 19.65
CA PRO A 231 -10.44 -0.81 20.45
C PRO A 231 -9.07 -0.16 20.76
N ASP A 232 -8.02 -0.98 20.86
CA ASP A 232 -6.64 -0.60 21.15
C ASP A 232 -5.76 -0.48 19.89
N ALA A 233 -6.37 -0.23 18.73
CA ALA A 233 -5.66 -0.06 17.46
C ALA A 233 -4.62 1.06 17.51
N GLU A 234 -4.87 2.13 18.26
CA GLU A 234 -3.93 3.26 18.40
C GLU A 234 -2.65 2.79 19.12
N GLU A 235 -2.80 2.06 20.23
CA GLU A 235 -1.70 1.50 21.00
C GLU A 235 -0.92 0.43 20.21
N ILE A 236 -1.63 -0.42 19.45
CA ILE A 236 -1.01 -1.42 18.57
C ILE A 236 -0.13 -0.72 17.53
N LEU A 237 -0.66 0.30 16.84
CA LEU A 237 0.08 1.03 15.83
C LEU A 237 1.24 1.83 16.41
N GLU A 238 1.08 2.44 17.58
CA GLU A 238 2.18 3.14 18.26
C GLU A 238 3.30 2.18 18.68
N SER A 239 2.95 0.99 19.16
CA SER A 239 3.91 -0.07 19.45
C SER A 239 4.66 -0.53 18.18
N ALA A 240 3.93 -0.75 17.08
CA ALA A 240 4.50 -1.11 15.79
C ALA A 240 5.50 -0.05 15.29
N ARG A 241 5.18 1.24 15.45
CA ARG A 241 6.05 2.36 15.08
C ARG A 241 7.35 2.38 15.90
N LYS A 242 7.27 2.15 17.21
CA LYS A 242 8.46 2.03 18.07
C LYS A 242 9.32 0.83 17.67
N ARG A 243 8.70 -0.31 17.38
CA ARG A 243 9.41 -1.50 16.92
C ARG A 243 10.07 -1.29 15.56
N TYR A 244 9.40 -0.60 14.65
CA TYR A 244 9.99 -0.16 13.38
C TYR A 244 11.17 0.80 13.59
N ASN A 245 11.09 1.71 14.57
CA ASN A 245 12.22 2.59 14.91
C ASN A 245 13.47 1.80 15.32
N ASN A 246 13.30 0.81 16.20
CA ASN A 246 14.37 -0.12 16.61
C ASN A 246 14.87 -0.96 15.43
N PHE A 247 13.97 -1.40 14.55
CA PHE A 247 14.33 -2.15 13.36
C PHE A 247 15.20 -1.35 12.37
N VAL A 248 14.92 -0.05 12.20
CA VAL A 248 15.79 0.84 11.41
C VAL A 248 17.17 1.00 12.07
N GLU A 249 17.23 1.03 13.39
CA GLU A 249 18.50 1.07 14.12
C GLU A 249 19.33 -0.21 13.92
N LEU A 250 18.69 -1.38 13.83
CA LEU A 250 19.39 -2.62 13.48
C LEU A 250 20.07 -2.53 12.11
N PHE A 251 19.44 -1.90 11.11
CA PHE A 251 20.12 -1.66 9.84
C PHE A 251 21.36 -0.77 9.99
N ARG A 252 21.34 0.21 10.90
CA ARG A 252 22.50 1.08 11.17
C ARG A 252 23.63 0.30 11.84
N LEU A 253 23.29 -0.52 12.84
CA LEU A 253 24.24 -1.30 13.65
C LEU A 253 24.83 -2.51 12.92
N HIS A 254 24.09 -3.10 11.99
CA HIS A 254 24.48 -4.34 11.30
C HIS A 254 24.48 -4.20 9.77
N PRO A 255 25.39 -3.41 9.18
CA PRO A 255 25.50 -3.31 7.73
C PRO A 255 25.74 -4.67 7.06
N GLY A 256 25.01 -4.94 5.98
CA GLY A 256 25.13 -6.18 5.20
C GLY A 256 24.40 -7.40 5.79
N VAL A 257 23.80 -7.28 6.99
CA VAL A 257 22.94 -8.33 7.54
C VAL A 257 21.54 -8.22 6.94
N MET A 258 21.01 -9.35 6.49
CA MET A 258 19.61 -9.47 6.08
C MET A 258 18.72 -9.43 7.33
N LEU A 259 17.84 -8.45 7.41
CA LEU A 259 16.87 -8.31 8.49
C LEU A 259 15.46 -8.57 7.98
N VAL A 260 14.68 -9.35 8.72
CA VAL A 260 13.33 -9.77 8.36
C VAL A 260 12.34 -9.24 9.40
N PRO A 261 11.42 -8.35 9.04
CA PRO A 261 10.50 -7.73 9.99
C PRO A 261 9.41 -8.70 10.46
N THR A 262 8.82 -8.44 11.62
CA THR A 262 7.51 -8.99 11.99
C THR A 262 6.40 -8.22 11.24
N LEU A 263 5.18 -8.78 11.16
CA LEU A 263 4.08 -8.18 10.38
C LEU A 263 3.78 -6.72 10.73
N ASP A 264 3.88 -6.36 12.01
CA ASP A 264 3.63 -5.01 12.52
C ASP A 264 4.72 -4.02 12.09
N ILE A 265 5.98 -4.46 12.15
CA ILE A 265 7.12 -3.70 11.64
C ILE A 265 7.01 -3.54 10.12
N ASP A 266 6.61 -4.60 9.41
CA ASP A 266 6.48 -4.60 7.95
C ASP A 266 5.34 -3.69 7.49
N LEU A 267 4.21 -3.62 8.22
CA LEU A 267 3.16 -2.64 7.97
C LEU A 267 3.71 -1.21 8.00
N VAL A 268 4.43 -0.83 9.06
CA VAL A 268 4.99 0.53 9.17
C VAL A 268 6.04 0.77 8.08
N TRP A 269 6.84 -0.25 7.75
CA TRP A 269 7.83 -0.14 6.68
C TRP A 269 7.16 0.07 5.31
N HIS A 270 6.12 -0.71 4.98
CA HIS A 270 5.36 -0.53 3.74
C HIS A 270 4.70 0.86 3.67
N THR A 271 4.10 1.34 4.77
CA THR A 271 3.56 2.71 4.84
C THR A 271 4.64 3.76 4.56
N HIS A 272 5.87 3.53 5.04
CA HIS A 272 7.00 4.43 4.80
C HIS A 272 7.44 4.41 3.33
N LEU A 273 7.54 3.23 2.73
CA LEU A 273 7.92 3.02 1.33
C LEU A 273 6.97 3.72 0.35
N CYS A 274 5.69 3.86 0.70
CA CYS A 274 4.72 4.60 -0.12
C CYS A 274 5.08 6.09 -0.32
N SER A 275 6.02 6.65 0.43
CA SER A 275 6.57 7.98 0.17
C SER A 275 8.05 7.89 -0.21
N ALA A 276 8.34 7.62 -1.49
CA ALA A 276 9.67 7.26 -1.97
C ALA A 276 10.78 8.26 -1.57
N ALA A 277 10.55 9.57 -1.79
CA ALA A 277 11.49 10.62 -1.38
C ALA A 277 11.68 10.68 0.14
N ARG A 278 10.58 10.65 0.91
CA ARG A 278 10.61 10.63 2.39
C ARG A 278 11.40 9.44 2.91
N TYR A 279 11.12 8.24 2.39
CA TYR A 279 11.80 7.00 2.75
C TYR A 279 13.29 7.07 2.43
N ARG A 280 13.66 7.47 1.21
CA ARG A 280 15.06 7.60 0.78
C ARG A 280 15.81 8.57 1.69
N ASN A 281 15.26 9.74 1.97
CA ASN A 281 15.89 10.75 2.81
C ASN A 281 16.04 10.25 4.26
N SER A 282 15.01 9.61 4.81
CA SER A 282 15.04 9.01 6.15
C SER A 282 16.11 7.92 6.27
N MET A 283 16.17 6.96 5.32
CA MET A 283 17.18 5.90 5.33
C MET A 283 18.61 6.44 5.18
N MET A 284 18.83 7.39 4.27
CA MET A 284 20.15 8.02 4.10
C MET A 284 20.59 8.75 5.38
N LYS A 285 19.68 9.49 6.03
CA LYS A 285 19.97 10.24 7.25
C LYS A 285 20.22 9.34 8.46
N ARG A 286 19.40 8.30 8.65
CA ARG A 286 19.42 7.45 9.86
C ARG A 286 20.40 6.30 9.76
N VAL A 287 20.52 5.70 8.58
CA VAL A 287 21.25 4.46 8.35
C VAL A 287 22.54 4.70 7.56
N GLY A 288 22.68 5.85 6.91
CA GLY A 288 23.84 6.19 6.07
C GLY A 288 23.82 5.55 4.68
N ARG A 289 22.78 4.78 4.36
CA ARG A 289 22.60 4.11 3.07
C ARG A 289 21.13 3.85 2.78
N PHE A 290 20.83 3.62 1.51
CA PHE A 290 19.51 3.16 1.10
C PHE A 290 19.29 1.70 1.51
N ILE A 291 18.10 1.39 2.01
CA ILE A 291 17.69 0.03 2.36
C ILE A 291 16.62 -0.40 1.35
N ASN A 292 16.88 -1.49 0.64
CA ASN A 292 15.89 -2.06 -0.27
C ASN A 292 14.92 -2.97 0.49
N HIS A 293 13.64 -2.94 0.12
CA HIS A 293 12.68 -3.97 0.52
C HIS A 293 12.69 -5.05 -0.57
N ASP A 294 13.28 -6.20 -0.25
CA ASP A 294 13.39 -7.32 -1.19
C ASP A 294 12.43 -8.43 -0.77
N ASP A 295 11.25 -8.45 -1.40
CA ASP A 295 10.19 -9.43 -1.17
C ASP A 295 10.33 -10.67 -2.08
N LYS A 296 11.42 -10.79 -2.85
CA LYS A 296 11.65 -11.88 -3.81
C LYS A 296 12.38 -13.08 -3.19
N LEU A 297 12.63 -13.04 -1.87
CA LEU A 297 13.43 -14.03 -1.15
C LEU A 297 12.66 -15.32 -0.86
N GLY A 298 13.35 -16.46 -0.97
CA GLY A 298 12.77 -17.78 -0.71
C GLY A 298 12.47 -18.04 0.77
N LYS A 299 11.48 -18.91 1.07
CA LYS A 299 11.02 -19.21 2.44
C LYS A 299 12.13 -19.60 3.42
N ARG A 300 13.11 -20.40 2.99
CA ARG A 300 14.22 -20.84 3.86
C ARG A 300 15.12 -19.66 4.25
N THR A 301 15.46 -18.82 3.29
CA THR A 301 16.24 -17.60 3.50
C THR A 301 15.52 -16.62 4.43
N LEU A 302 14.21 -16.49 4.27
CA LEU A 302 13.38 -15.68 5.16
C LEU A 302 13.35 -16.24 6.59
N TYR A 303 13.25 -17.56 6.76
CA TYR A 303 13.26 -18.19 8.08
C TYR A 303 14.60 -17.96 8.81
N ASP A 304 15.72 -18.27 8.16
CA ASP A 304 17.05 -18.10 8.76
C ASP A 304 17.33 -16.61 9.08
N GLY A 305 16.91 -15.70 8.19
CA GLY A 305 16.98 -14.25 8.40
C GLY A 305 16.10 -13.76 9.56
N PHE A 306 14.92 -14.36 9.74
CA PHE A 306 14.01 -14.03 10.83
C PHE A 306 14.58 -14.40 12.19
N GLU A 307 15.10 -15.62 12.36
CA GLU A 307 15.73 -16.03 13.61
C GLU A 307 16.92 -15.12 13.95
N ARG A 308 17.76 -14.80 12.95
CA ARG A 308 18.87 -13.88 13.18
C ARG A 308 18.41 -12.46 13.55
N THR A 309 17.34 -11.98 12.93
CA THR A 309 16.78 -10.67 13.23
C THR A 309 16.25 -10.61 14.66
N LYS A 310 15.55 -11.67 15.09
CA LYS A 310 15.02 -11.79 16.44
C LYS A 310 16.12 -11.69 17.49
N GLU A 311 17.21 -12.44 17.33
CA GLU A 311 18.37 -12.37 18.24
C GLU A 311 18.92 -10.95 18.36
N LEU A 312 19.17 -10.30 17.22
CA LEU A 312 19.71 -8.93 17.19
C LEU A 312 18.74 -7.92 17.81
N TYR A 313 17.44 -8.11 17.60
CA TYR A 313 16.42 -7.24 18.16
C TYR A 313 16.33 -7.39 19.68
N GLU A 314 16.38 -8.62 20.21
CA GLU A 314 16.43 -8.89 21.65
C GLU A 314 17.69 -8.30 22.31
N GLU A 315 18.85 -8.42 21.63
CA GLU A 315 20.09 -7.77 22.08
C GLU A 315 19.95 -6.25 22.15
N LEU A 316 19.35 -5.61 21.14
CA LEU A 316 19.12 -4.16 21.12
C LEU A 316 18.20 -3.71 22.27
N GLU A 317 17.08 -4.41 22.49
CA GLU A 317 16.16 -4.06 23.58
C GLU A 317 16.79 -4.25 24.96
N SER A 318 17.62 -5.28 25.13
CA SER A 318 18.37 -5.49 26.39
C SER A 318 19.31 -4.33 26.74
N ARG A 319 19.71 -3.53 25.74
CA ARG A 319 20.57 -2.34 25.88
C ARG A 319 19.78 -1.02 25.97
N GLY A 320 18.46 -1.08 26.04
CA GLY A 320 17.59 0.08 26.20
C GLY A 320 16.83 0.53 24.93
N GLY A 321 16.94 -0.21 23.82
CA GLY A 321 16.30 0.17 22.55
C GLY A 321 16.96 1.39 21.87
N ALA A 322 16.38 1.84 20.76
CA ALA A 322 16.83 3.01 20.01
C ALA A 322 16.14 4.31 20.45
#